data_AF-A0A2C1L034-F1
#
_entry.id   AF-A0A2C1L034-F1
#
_cell.length_a   1.000
_cell.length_b   1.000
_cell.length_c   1.000
_cell.angle_alpha   90.00
_cell.angle_beta   90.00
_cell.angle_gamma   90.00
#
_symmetry.space_group_name_H-M   'P 1'
#
loop_
_entity.id
_entity.type
_entity.pdbx_description
1 polymer ?
#
loop_
_entity_poly.entity_id
_entity_poly.type
_entity_poly.pdbx_seq_one_letter_code
_entity_poly.pdbx_strand_id
1 'polypeptide(L)' 'MNIELFTNPELSKFRADEEDVYAYVKSILEKTSKQDMLSWVNTLSEKDLHSLMIPYFSEKLSEDLADREL' A
#
# COMPACT_ATOMS: atom_id res chain seq x y z
N MET A 1 5.63 14.41 -15.72
CA MET A 1 5.24 13.93 -14.38
C MET A 1 6.00 14.79 -13.38
N ASN A 2 5.35 15.79 -12.80
CA ASN A 2 6.00 16.81 -11.97
C ASN A 2 6.33 16.23 -10.59
N ILE A 3 7.62 16.20 -10.28
CA ILE A 3 8.21 15.84 -8.98
C ILE A 3 8.06 17.04 -8.03
N GLU A 4 6.85 17.60 -7.93
CA GLU A 4 6.56 18.76 -7.06
C GLU A 4 5.81 18.35 -5.79
N LEU A 5 5.43 17.07 -5.66
CA LEU A 5 4.78 16.52 -4.46
C LEU A 5 5.73 16.35 -3.26
N PHE A 6 7.05 16.40 -3.46
CA PHE A 6 8.03 16.08 -2.41
C PHE A 6 8.77 17.31 -1.82
N THR A 7 8.51 18.52 -2.32
CA THR A 7 9.29 19.73 -1.97
C THR A 7 8.50 20.79 -1.19
N ASN A 8 7.36 20.45 -0.57
CA ASN A 8 6.65 21.39 0.27
C ASN A 8 7.29 21.45 1.69
N PRO A 9 7.94 22.56 2.08
CA PRO A 9 8.64 22.67 3.36
C PRO A 9 7.73 22.65 4.58
N GLU A 10 6.41 22.79 4.40
CA GLU A 10 5.42 22.63 5.48
C GLU A 10 5.18 21.14 5.85
N LEU A 11 5.50 20.18 4.97
CA LEU A 11 5.42 18.75 5.27
C LEU A 11 6.52 18.28 6.24
N SER A 12 7.61 19.04 6.36
CA SER A 12 8.72 18.75 7.29
C SER A 12 8.33 18.86 8.78
N LYS A 13 7.14 19.37 9.09
CA LYS A 13 6.65 19.56 10.48
C LYS A 13 5.63 18.51 10.90
N PHE A 14 5.21 17.61 10.01
CA PHE A 14 4.20 16.60 10.32
C PHE A 14 4.87 15.41 11.04
N ARG A 15 4.75 15.34 12.38
CA ARG A 15 4.99 14.10 13.12
C ARG A 15 3.76 13.21 12.95
N ALA A 16 3.55 12.68 11.74
CA ALA A 16 2.52 11.69 11.51
C ALA A 16 2.88 10.45 12.34
N ASP A 17 2.00 10.03 13.22
CA ASP A 17 2.06 8.67 13.73
C ASP A 17 1.51 7.69 12.68
N GLU A 18 1.58 6.38 12.97
CA GLU A 18 1.15 5.35 12.03
C GLU A 18 -0.34 5.49 11.66
N GLU A 19 -1.17 6.03 12.57
CA GLU A 19 -2.61 6.21 12.37
C GLU A 19 -2.88 7.35 11.38
N ASP A 20 -2.14 8.47 11.49
CA ASP A 20 -2.20 9.57 10.53
C ASP A 20 -1.77 9.14 9.12
N VAL A 21 -0.67 8.37 9.02
CA VAL A 21 -0.20 7.83 7.73
C VAL A 21 -1.25 6.90 7.14
N TYR A 22 -1.81 6.01 7.96
CA TYR A 22 -2.84 5.07 7.53
C TYR A 22 -4.09 5.81 7.01
N ALA A 23 -4.60 6.79 7.77
CA ALA A 23 -5.76 7.58 7.38
C ALA A 23 -5.52 8.33 6.07
N TYR A 24 -4.32 8.90 5.90
CA TYR A 24 -3.94 9.60 4.68
C TYR A 24 -3.90 8.65 3.47
N VAL A 25 -3.20 7.52 3.58
CA VAL A 25 -3.10 6.51 2.52
C VAL A 25 -4.48 5.98 2.15
N LYS A 26 -5.31 5.66 3.15
CA LYS A 26 -6.70 5.21 2.95
C LYS A 26 -7.52 6.24 2.19
N SER A 27 -7.41 7.51 2.53
CA SER A 27 -8.14 8.58 1.85
C SER A 27 -7.76 8.74 0.37
N ILE A 28 -6.50 8.43 0.01
CA ILE A 28 -6.04 8.41 -1.38
C ILE A 28 -6.66 7.21 -2.10
N LEU A 29 -6.59 6.02 -1.51
CA LEU A 29 -7.13 4.79 -2.11
C LEU A 29 -8.63 4.88 -2.37
N GLU A 30 -9.41 5.43 -1.41
CA GLU A 30 -10.87 5.60 -1.55
C GLU A 30 -11.26 6.56 -2.68
N LYS A 31 -10.40 7.52 -3.02
CA LYS A 31 -10.63 8.50 -4.09
C LYS A 31 -10.04 8.09 -5.43
N THR A 32 -9.23 7.04 -5.46
CA THR A 32 -8.55 6.57 -6.66
C THR A 32 -9.43 5.56 -7.39
N SER A 33 -9.47 5.62 -8.72
CA SER A 33 -10.23 4.63 -9.49
C SER A 33 -9.52 3.27 -9.49
N LYS A 34 -10.28 2.20 -9.69
CA LYS A 34 -9.71 0.86 -9.86
C LYS A 34 -8.70 0.80 -11.02
N GLN A 35 -8.93 1.56 -12.09
CA GLN A 35 -8.05 1.57 -13.27
C GLN A 35 -6.71 2.26 -12.96
N ASP A 36 -6.74 3.36 -12.21
CA ASP A 36 -5.52 4.06 -11.82
C ASP A 36 -4.69 3.22 -10.84
N MET A 37 -5.34 2.56 -9.88
CA MET A 37 -4.67 1.61 -8.98
C MET A 37 -4.00 0.47 -9.76
N LEU A 38 -4.70 -0.11 -10.75
CA LEU A 38 -4.12 -1.15 -11.61
C LEU A 38 -2.92 -0.62 -12.41
N SER A 39 -2.99 0.62 -12.90
CA SER A 39 -1.85 1.24 -13.56
C SER A 39 -0.64 1.36 -12.64
N TRP A 40 -0.83 1.72 -11.36
CA TRP A 40 0.28 1.79 -10.40
C TRP A 40 0.91 0.43 -10.13
N VAL A 41 0.09 -0.60 -9.93
CA VAL A 41 0.59 -1.97 -9.74
C VAL A 41 1.40 -2.43 -10.95
N ASN A 42 0.94 -2.11 -12.17
CA ASN A 42 1.66 -2.45 -13.40
C ASN A 42 2.98 -1.69 -13.58
N THR A 43 3.21 -0.62 -12.84
CA THR A 43 4.50 0.10 -12.83
C THR A 43 5.49 -0.41 -11.79
N LEU A 44 5.06 -1.28 -10.88
CA LEU A 44 5.95 -1.86 -9.88
C LEU A 44 6.91 -2.86 -10.52
N SER A 45 8.12 -2.94 -9.97
CA SER A 45 9.03 -4.02 -10.34
C SER A 45 8.49 -5.36 -9.83
N GLU A 46 8.86 -6.46 -10.48
CA GLU A 46 8.52 -7.81 -10.04
C GLU A 46 8.94 -8.04 -8.57
N LYS A 47 10.10 -7.49 -8.18
CA LYS A 47 10.60 -7.55 -6.80
C LYS A 47 9.67 -6.83 -5.82
N ASP A 48 9.21 -5.63 -6.15
CA ASP A 48 8.32 -4.86 -5.28
C ASP A 48 6.95 -5.52 -5.17
N LEU A 49 6.45 -6.05 -6.30
CA LEU A 49 5.21 -6.82 -6.33
C LEU A 49 5.30 -8.08 -5.44
N HIS A 50 6.40 -8.83 -5.53
CA HIS A 50 6.65 -9.98 -4.66
C HIS A 50 6.72 -9.58 -3.18
N SER A 51 7.37 -8.46 -2.85
CA SER A 51 7.45 -7.96 -1.47
C SER A 51 6.07 -7.63 -0.89
N LEU A 52 5.11 -7.21 -1.71
CA LEU A 52 3.74 -6.91 -1.27
C LEU A 52 2.87 -8.17 -1.19
N MET A 53 2.98 -9.05 -2.18
CA MET A 53 2.07 -10.20 -2.34
C MET A 53 2.46 -11.41 -1.48
N ILE A 54 3.76 -11.68 -1.27
CA ILE A 54 4.23 -12.85 -0.53
C ILE A 54 3.71 -12.89 0.91
N PRO A 55 3.78 -11.81 1.70
CA PRO A 55 3.24 -11.81 3.06
C PRO A 55 1.74 -12.14 3.10
N TYR A 56 0.96 -11.53 2.20
CA TYR A 56 -0.48 -11.77 2.10
C TYR A 56 -0.81 -13.23 1.77
N PHE A 57 -0.11 -13.82 0.79
CA PHE A 57 -0.32 -15.23 0.45
C PHE A 57 0.12 -16.18 1.57
N SER A 58 1.20 -15.85 2.28
CA SER A 58 1.65 -16.62 3.43
C SER A 58 0.61 -16.62 4.55
N GLU A 59 0.03 -15.46 4.87
CA GLU A 59 -1.02 -15.32 5.87
C GLU A 59 -2.26 -16.13 5.47
N LYS A 60 -2.73 -15.99 4.23
CA LYS A 60 -3.89 -16.74 3.73
C LYS A 60 -3.67 -18.25 3.71
N LEU A 61 -2.48 -18.70 3.35
CA LEU A 61 -2.13 -20.12 3.39
C LEU A 61 -2.12 -20.65 4.84
N SER A 62 -1.63 -19.85 5.78
CA SER A 62 -1.66 -20.22 7.21
C SER A 62 -3.09 -20.30 7.76
N GLU A 63 -3.97 -19.37 7.38
CA GLU A 63 -5.40 -19.44 7.72
C GLU A 63 -6.05 -20.71 7.16
N ASP A 64 -5.87 -20.98 5.86
CA ASP A 64 -6.41 -22.17 5.18
C ASP A 64 -5.94 -23.49 5.81
N LEU A 65 -4.69 -23.54 6.29
CA LEU A 65 -4.15 -24.71 6.97
C LEU A 65 -4.76 -24.88 8.36
N ALA A 66 -4.90 -23.80 9.12
CA ALA A 66 -5.55 -23.82 10.44
C ALA A 66 -7.01 -24.28 10.36
N ASP A 67 -7.74 -23.86 9.33
CA ASP A 67 -9.13 -24.24 9.10
C ASP A 67 -9.29 -25.74 8.72
N ARG A 68 -8.25 -26.37 8.17
CA ARG A 68 -8.25 -27.80 7.81
C ARG A 68 -7.82 -28.73 8.93
N GLU A 69 -7.19 -28.21 9.98
CA GLU A 69 -6.77 -28.97 11.17
C GLU A 69 -7.85 -29.01 12.27
N LEU A 70 -8.98 -28.32 12.07
CA LEU A 70 -10.20 -28.34 12.91
C LEU A 70 -11.23 -29.38 12.42
#